data_AF-A0A835IM87-F1
#
_entry.id   AF-A0A835IM87-F1
#
_cell.length_a   1.000
_cell.length_b   1.000
_cell.length_c   1.000
_cell.angle_alpha   90.00
_cell.angle_beta   90.00
_cell.angle_gamma   90.00
#
_symmetry.space_group_name_H-M   'P 1'
#
loop_
_entity.id
_entity.type
_entity.pdbx_description
1 polymer ?
#
loop_
_entity_poly.entity_id
_entity_poly.type
_entity_poly.pdbx_seq_one_letter_code
_entity_poly.pdbx_strand_id
1 'polypeptide(L)'
;WHESGEAVREHLGTFRLLEEKTPPGIIDKFGWCTWDAFYRKPHPEGVWEGVKGLVEGGCPPGLVIIDDGWQTVCHDDKPLRDQDGTYEHDTLDRESHKHYRLVAFEENSKFMNYKNKNKLIRLKKADGEQASEEPMKGMGALVKDIKESFKSIEYVYVWHGLCGHWGGIRPNVLRMPTSRVIMPKRSPALQMNMLDLAIDEMEKYGVGLVMSESVHELFEGLHSHLESVGIDRVKVDYIHFLEMVSEDYDGQVELAKAYYMALTALVKNKFRREWAISGGPIYISDNVGAHDFQLLKSLVLPDGSILRCEYYALPTGDCLFKDPWRDGKTVLKIWNLNKAKKMVLLKASEHIEISLEPFTYEIFTVSLVQNLVERNESVHFAAIGLVNMLNTGGAIQSLSADDATNLVQIGVKGTGEFRVFASKRPKICRINSDDVSFRISDQVTTYKSG
;
A
#
# COMPACT_ATOMS: atom_id res chain seq x y z
N TRP A 1 1.94 24.00 1.30
CA TRP A 1 1.46 22.77 1.95
C TRP A 1 2.19 22.49 3.26
N HIS A 2 3.53 22.40 3.28
CA HIS A 2 4.29 22.13 4.52
C HIS A 2 4.14 23.24 5.58
N GLU A 3 4.35 24.51 5.22
CA GLU A 3 4.21 25.67 6.14
C GLU A 3 2.80 25.79 6.75
N SER A 4 1.76 25.43 5.99
CA SER A 4 0.38 25.42 6.49
C SER A 4 0.16 24.32 7.53
N GLY A 5 0.81 23.16 7.37
CA GLY A 5 0.75 22.07 8.34
C GLY A 5 1.44 22.42 9.65
N GLU A 6 2.60 23.08 9.59
CA GLU A 6 3.35 23.55 10.76
C GLU A 6 2.54 24.55 11.59
N ALA A 7 1.93 25.55 10.94
CA ALA A 7 1.10 26.54 11.61
C ALA A 7 -0.12 25.91 12.32
N VAL A 8 -0.77 24.91 11.68
CA VAL A 8 -1.90 24.19 12.28
C VAL A 8 -1.44 23.30 13.45
N ARG A 9 -0.27 22.65 13.33
CA ARG A 9 0.35 21.89 14.42
C ARG A 9 0.62 22.79 15.62
N GLU A 10 1.21 23.96 15.42
CA GLU A 10 1.51 24.92 16.49
C GLU A 10 0.25 25.48 17.15
N HIS A 11 -0.79 25.77 16.37
CA HIS A 11 -2.03 26.30 16.89
C HIS A 11 -2.82 25.27 17.70
N LEU A 12 -2.92 24.02 17.21
CA LEU A 12 -3.75 22.99 17.83
C LEU A 12 -3.01 22.17 18.88
N GLY A 13 -1.72 21.87 18.67
CA GLY A 13 -0.92 21.03 19.57
C GLY A 13 -1.41 19.57 19.71
N THR A 14 -2.34 19.12 18.86
CA THR A 14 -3.02 17.81 18.98
C THR A 14 -2.46 16.70 18.10
N PHE A 15 -1.51 17.01 17.21
CA PHE A 15 -0.92 16.04 16.29
C PHE A 15 0.55 16.35 16.03
N ARG A 16 1.24 15.37 15.44
CA ARG A 16 2.62 15.49 14.97
C ARG A 16 2.67 15.52 13.45
N LEU A 17 3.64 16.26 12.90
CA LEU A 17 3.94 16.23 11.47
C LEU A 17 4.54 14.87 11.07
N LEU A 18 4.58 14.58 9.77
CA LEU A 18 5.10 13.30 9.29
C LEU A 18 6.57 13.12 9.67
N GLU A 19 7.35 14.19 9.60
CA GLU A 19 8.78 14.28 9.90
C GLU A 19 9.08 14.05 11.39
N GLU A 20 8.07 14.20 12.25
CA GLU A 20 8.15 14.00 13.70
C GLU A 20 7.67 12.61 14.15
N LYS A 21 7.13 11.81 13.22
CA LYS A 21 6.65 10.46 13.49
C LYS A 21 7.75 9.46 13.19
N THR A 22 7.91 8.48 14.07
CA THR A 22 8.69 7.28 13.76
C THR A 22 7.87 6.42 12.81
N PRO A 23 8.33 6.20 11.57
CA PRO A 23 7.59 5.37 10.65
C PRO A 23 7.54 3.90 11.14
N PRO A 24 6.43 3.17 10.96
CA PRO A 24 6.33 1.79 11.43
C PRO A 24 7.18 0.87 10.54
N GLY A 25 7.90 -0.09 11.13
CA GLY A 25 8.86 -0.94 10.40
C GLY A 25 8.28 -1.74 9.22
N ILE A 26 6.96 -1.91 9.16
CA ILE A 26 6.24 -2.49 8.02
C ILE A 26 6.50 -1.76 6.70
N ILE A 27 6.73 -0.46 6.72
CA ILE A 27 6.85 0.33 5.50
C ILE A 27 8.09 -0.06 4.68
N ASP A 28 9.13 -0.56 5.35
CA ASP A 28 10.41 -0.94 4.73
C ASP A 28 10.38 -2.38 4.22
N LYS A 29 9.22 -3.06 4.29
CA LYS A 29 9.07 -4.47 3.94
C LYS A 29 8.33 -4.64 2.63
N PHE A 30 8.85 -5.52 1.78
CA PHE A 30 8.09 -6.05 0.65
C PHE A 30 6.94 -6.91 1.17
N GLY A 31 5.75 -6.76 0.57
CA GLY A 31 4.57 -7.52 0.94
C GLY A 31 4.00 -8.39 -0.19
N TRP A 32 3.19 -9.37 0.19
CA TRP A 32 2.33 -10.11 -0.72
C TRP A 32 0.89 -10.14 -0.21
N CYS A 33 -0.07 -9.92 -1.10
CA CYS A 33 -1.49 -9.92 -0.82
C CYS A 33 -2.19 -11.03 -1.61
N THR A 34 -3.09 -11.76 -0.96
CA THR A 34 -3.76 -12.92 -1.58
C THR A 34 -4.86 -12.56 -2.60
N TRP A 35 -5.14 -11.28 -2.83
CA TRP A 35 -6.31 -10.83 -3.61
C TRP A 35 -6.28 -11.29 -5.06
N ASP A 36 -5.30 -10.94 -5.91
CA ASP A 36 -5.34 -11.44 -7.30
C ASP A 36 -5.00 -12.93 -7.39
N ALA A 37 -4.26 -13.46 -6.41
CA ALA A 37 -3.91 -14.88 -6.34
C ALA A 37 -5.11 -15.81 -6.13
N PHE A 38 -6.08 -15.40 -5.33
CA PHE A 38 -7.21 -16.27 -4.95
C PHE A 38 -8.58 -15.58 -4.99
N TYR A 39 -8.62 -14.28 -5.18
CA TYR A 39 -9.76 -13.40 -4.95
C TYR A 39 -10.41 -13.73 -3.60
N ARG A 40 -11.63 -14.27 -3.64
CA ARG A 40 -12.42 -14.63 -2.45
C ARG A 40 -12.17 -16.05 -1.96
N LYS A 41 -11.28 -16.80 -2.59
CA LYS A 41 -11.00 -18.20 -2.28
C LYS A 41 -9.61 -18.42 -1.66
N PRO A 42 -9.05 -17.53 -0.79
CA PRO A 42 -7.77 -17.83 -0.15
C PRO A 42 -7.94 -19.04 0.77
N HIS A 43 -6.89 -19.84 0.86
CA HIS A 43 -6.85 -21.02 1.73
C HIS A 43 -5.41 -21.24 2.26
N PRO A 44 -5.25 -21.91 3.41
CA PRO A 44 -3.96 -22.01 4.10
C PRO A 44 -2.80 -22.53 3.24
N GLU A 45 -3.02 -23.56 2.42
CA GLU A 45 -1.98 -24.13 1.55
C GLU A 45 -1.55 -23.15 0.47
N GLY A 46 -2.50 -22.40 -0.11
CA GLY A 46 -2.22 -21.40 -1.12
C GLY A 46 -1.40 -20.23 -0.55
N VAL A 47 -1.74 -19.78 0.67
CA VAL A 47 -0.95 -18.77 1.38
C VAL A 47 0.47 -19.27 1.62
N TRP A 48 0.61 -20.52 2.10
CA TRP A 48 1.92 -21.13 2.35
C TRP A 48 2.77 -21.22 1.08
N GLU A 49 2.23 -21.76 -0.01
CA GLU A 49 2.99 -21.93 -1.26
C GLU A 49 3.34 -20.59 -1.91
N GLY A 50 2.49 -19.56 -1.79
CA GLY A 50 2.83 -18.21 -2.27
C GLY A 50 4.01 -17.58 -1.52
N VAL A 51 4.01 -17.66 -0.18
CA VAL A 51 5.14 -17.19 0.63
C VAL A 51 6.41 -17.98 0.29
N LYS A 52 6.30 -19.31 0.23
CA LYS A 52 7.42 -20.19 -0.11
C LYS A 52 8.02 -19.85 -1.47
N GLY A 53 7.18 -19.67 -2.50
CA GLY A 53 7.62 -19.35 -3.86
C GLY A 53 8.37 -18.03 -3.94
N LEU A 54 7.94 -17.00 -3.20
CA LEU A 54 8.64 -15.71 -3.14
C LEU A 54 9.99 -15.81 -2.43
N VAL A 55 10.05 -16.58 -1.32
CA VAL A 55 11.31 -16.85 -0.60
C VAL A 55 12.30 -17.61 -1.49
N GLU A 56 11.86 -18.70 -2.14
CA GLU A 56 12.69 -19.50 -3.06
C GLU A 56 13.11 -18.70 -4.31
N GLY A 57 12.28 -17.75 -4.75
CA GLY A 57 12.59 -16.84 -5.86
C GLY A 57 13.60 -15.74 -5.53
N GLY A 58 13.99 -15.59 -4.26
CA GLY A 58 14.94 -14.58 -3.78
C GLY A 58 14.34 -13.20 -3.53
N CYS A 59 13.00 -13.10 -3.41
CA CYS A 59 12.29 -11.88 -3.03
C CYS A 59 11.42 -12.17 -1.79
N PRO A 60 12.04 -12.53 -0.65
CA PRO A 60 11.31 -13.00 0.52
C PRO A 60 10.43 -11.87 1.08
N PRO A 61 9.10 -12.06 1.24
CA PRO A 61 8.25 -11.01 1.79
C PRO A 61 8.51 -10.83 3.29
N GLY A 62 8.32 -9.60 3.76
CA GLY A 62 8.22 -9.27 5.18
C GLY A 62 6.78 -9.15 5.69
N LEU A 63 5.83 -8.98 4.77
CA LEU A 63 4.40 -8.88 5.01
C LEU A 63 3.62 -9.88 4.17
N VAL A 64 2.63 -10.53 4.78
CA VAL A 64 1.56 -11.23 4.06
C VAL A 64 0.22 -10.65 4.46
N ILE A 65 -0.63 -10.34 3.48
CA ILE A 65 -2.03 -9.93 3.69
C ILE A 65 -2.93 -11.06 3.19
N ILE A 66 -3.65 -11.69 4.11
CA ILE A 66 -4.77 -12.58 3.77
C ILE A 66 -5.98 -11.69 3.50
N ASP A 67 -6.18 -11.36 2.23
CA ASP A 67 -7.28 -10.55 1.74
C ASP A 67 -8.62 -11.30 1.83
N ASP A 68 -9.69 -10.73 1.28
CA ASP A 68 -11.07 -11.21 1.39
C ASP A 68 -11.25 -12.73 1.19
N GLY A 69 -12.23 -13.29 1.90
CA GLY A 69 -12.64 -14.68 1.80
C GLY A 69 -12.17 -15.56 2.96
N TRP A 70 -11.54 -14.99 3.99
CA TRP A 70 -11.21 -15.71 5.24
C TRP A 70 -12.31 -15.62 6.30
N GLN A 71 -13.19 -14.62 6.23
CA GLN A 71 -14.23 -14.35 7.23
C GLN A 71 -15.39 -15.35 7.15
N THR A 72 -16.10 -15.54 8.28
CA THR A 72 -17.35 -16.31 8.34
C THR A 72 -18.54 -15.42 8.03
N VAL A 73 -19.09 -15.58 6.82
CA VAL A 73 -20.17 -14.75 6.30
C VAL A 73 -21.35 -15.58 5.85
N CYS A 74 -22.54 -14.99 5.84
CA CYS A 74 -23.77 -15.67 5.45
C CYS A 74 -24.73 -14.70 4.73
N HIS A 75 -25.52 -15.24 3.80
CA HIS A 75 -26.60 -14.52 3.15
C HIS A 75 -27.84 -14.45 4.07
N ASP A 76 -28.62 -13.37 4.01
CA ASP A 76 -29.81 -13.16 4.86
C ASP A 76 -30.88 -14.23 4.70
N ASP A 77 -31.13 -14.69 3.47
CA ASP A 77 -32.07 -15.78 3.16
C ASP A 77 -31.64 -17.18 3.64
N LYS A 78 -30.39 -17.36 4.10
CA LYS A 78 -29.89 -18.65 4.59
C LYS A 78 -30.07 -18.75 6.10
N PRO A 79 -30.45 -19.92 6.65
CA PRO A 79 -30.60 -20.09 8.09
C PRO A 79 -29.27 -19.83 8.81
N LEU A 80 -29.35 -19.27 10.03
CA LEU A 80 -28.16 -18.94 10.83
C LEU A 80 -27.49 -20.20 11.40
N ARG A 81 -28.26 -21.23 11.82
CA ARG A 81 -27.81 -22.52 12.39
C ARG A 81 -28.92 -23.58 12.50
N ASP A 82 -28.52 -24.84 12.38
CA ASP A 82 -28.95 -25.96 13.25
C ASP A 82 -27.96 -26.10 14.42
N GLN A 83 -28.37 -26.69 15.55
CA GLN A 83 -27.77 -26.56 16.90
C GLN A 83 -26.30 -27.01 17.11
N ASP A 84 -25.56 -27.36 16.05
CA ASP A 84 -24.26 -28.06 16.13
C ASP A 84 -23.03 -27.20 15.77
N GLY A 85 -23.23 -25.90 15.52
CA GLY A 85 -22.14 -24.92 15.48
C GLY A 85 -21.30 -24.88 14.19
N THR A 86 -21.72 -25.56 13.12
CA THR A 86 -21.09 -25.47 11.79
C THR A 86 -21.93 -24.60 10.85
N TYR A 87 -21.36 -23.51 10.35
CA TYR A 87 -22.02 -22.68 9.33
C TYR A 87 -22.00 -23.44 7.99
N GLU A 88 -23.13 -23.59 7.30
CA GLU A 88 -23.12 -24.07 5.91
C GLU A 88 -22.36 -23.04 5.08
N HIS A 89 -21.13 -23.41 4.71
CA HIS A 89 -20.27 -22.60 3.87
C HIS A 89 -20.79 -22.71 2.45
N ASP A 90 -21.34 -21.62 1.92
CA ASP A 90 -21.55 -21.58 0.48
C ASP A 90 -20.16 -21.64 -0.16
N THR A 91 -19.90 -22.73 -0.91
CA THR A 91 -18.79 -22.78 -1.85
C THR A 91 -18.95 -21.59 -2.78
N LEU A 92 -18.04 -20.63 -2.66
CA LEU A 92 -18.10 -19.26 -3.19
C LEU A 92 -18.14 -19.20 -4.73
N ASP A 93 -19.20 -19.71 -5.35
CA ASP A 93 -19.22 -20.08 -6.77
C ASP A 93 -20.23 -19.30 -7.65
N ARG A 94 -20.82 -18.20 -7.15
CA ARG A 94 -21.72 -17.35 -7.98
C ARG A 94 -21.39 -15.86 -7.99
N GLU A 95 -21.84 -15.19 -9.05
CA GLU A 95 -21.32 -13.90 -9.53
C GLU A 95 -21.58 -12.66 -8.64
N SER A 96 -22.31 -12.74 -7.53
CA SER A 96 -22.50 -11.60 -6.61
C SER A 96 -22.45 -12.03 -5.14
N HIS A 97 -21.36 -11.72 -4.44
CA HIS A 97 -21.14 -12.08 -3.03
C HIS A 97 -21.06 -10.85 -2.12
N LYS A 98 -21.21 -9.63 -2.64
CA LYS A 98 -20.94 -8.40 -1.89
C LYS A 98 -22.09 -8.00 -0.94
N HIS A 99 -23.13 -8.82 -0.87
CA HIS A 99 -24.25 -8.72 0.07
C HIS A 99 -24.24 -9.77 1.18
N TYR A 100 -23.21 -10.63 1.24
CA TYR A 100 -23.01 -11.51 2.39
C TYR A 100 -22.61 -10.68 3.61
N ARG A 101 -23.05 -11.11 4.78
CA ARG A 101 -22.86 -10.36 6.03
C ARG A 101 -22.08 -11.19 7.03
N LEU A 102 -21.26 -10.52 7.84
CA LEU A 102 -20.48 -11.16 8.90
C LEU A 102 -21.42 -11.75 9.95
N VAL A 103 -21.19 -13.02 10.32
CA VAL A 103 -22.01 -13.75 11.31
C VAL A 103 -21.18 -14.34 12.46
N ALA A 104 -19.87 -14.19 12.42
CA ALA A 104 -18.94 -14.56 13.49
C ALA A 104 -17.66 -13.74 13.36
N PHE A 105 -16.93 -13.54 14.44
CA PHE A 105 -15.60 -12.92 14.40
C PHE A 105 -14.51 -13.90 13.98
N GLU A 106 -14.78 -15.19 14.22
CA GLU A 106 -13.89 -16.28 13.90
C GLU A 106 -13.82 -16.54 12.37
N GLU A 107 -12.64 -16.98 11.92
CA GLU A 107 -12.37 -17.33 10.53
C GLU A 107 -13.28 -18.46 10.03
N ASN A 108 -13.45 -18.60 8.71
CA ASN A 108 -14.26 -19.69 8.16
C ASN A 108 -13.54 -21.05 8.19
N SER A 109 -14.27 -22.12 7.84
CA SER A 109 -13.77 -23.50 7.88
C SER A 109 -12.47 -23.74 7.12
N LYS A 110 -12.20 -23.00 6.04
CA LYS A 110 -10.93 -23.13 5.29
C LYS A 110 -9.74 -22.93 6.20
N PHE A 111 -9.83 -21.97 7.11
CA PHE A 111 -8.76 -21.63 8.06
C PHE A 111 -8.95 -22.34 9.39
N MET A 112 -10.19 -22.49 9.91
CA MET A 112 -10.44 -23.24 11.17
C MET A 112 -9.92 -24.68 11.12
N ASN A 113 -10.05 -25.33 9.96
CA ASN A 113 -9.65 -26.73 9.79
C ASN A 113 -8.15 -26.93 9.57
N TYR A 114 -7.37 -25.85 9.40
CA TYR A 114 -5.93 -25.95 9.29
C TYR A 114 -5.34 -26.60 10.54
N LYS A 115 -4.36 -27.48 10.35
CA LYS A 115 -3.59 -28.11 11.41
C LYS A 115 -2.13 -27.80 11.17
N ASN A 116 -1.43 -27.40 12.23
CA ASN A 116 -0.03 -27.06 12.10
C ASN A 116 0.82 -28.25 11.64
N LYS A 117 1.82 -27.97 10.79
CA LYS A 117 2.66 -28.94 10.10
C LYS A 117 3.67 -29.62 11.02
N ASN A 118 4.15 -28.93 12.07
CA ASN A 118 5.40 -29.34 12.75
C ASN A 118 5.36 -29.45 14.29
N LYS A 119 4.23 -29.23 14.99
CA LYS A 119 4.21 -29.29 16.47
C LYS A 119 2.91 -29.87 17.06
N LEU A 120 2.99 -31.00 17.75
CA LEU A 120 2.01 -31.30 18.79
C LEU A 120 2.23 -30.30 19.94
N ILE A 121 1.19 -29.57 20.34
CA ILE A 121 1.26 -28.68 21.51
C ILE A 121 0.83 -29.49 22.74
N ARG A 122 1.62 -29.45 23.82
CA ARG A 122 1.17 -29.91 25.14
C ARG A 122 0.12 -28.94 25.66
N LEU A 123 -1.15 -29.35 25.63
CA LEU A 123 -2.21 -28.62 26.31
C LEU A 123 -2.03 -28.81 27.82
N LYS A 124 -1.77 -27.70 28.55
CA LYS A 124 -1.90 -27.72 30.02
C LYS A 124 -3.39 -27.81 30.35
N LYS A 125 -3.85 -28.97 30.83
CA LYS A 125 -5.15 -29.07 31.49
C LYS A 125 -5.01 -28.85 32.99
N ALA A 126 -6.13 -28.51 33.63
CA ALA A 126 -6.25 -28.36 35.07
C ALA A 126 -5.81 -29.63 35.82
N ASP A 127 -5.35 -29.44 37.06
CA ASP A 127 -4.65 -30.43 37.87
C ASP A 127 -5.33 -31.82 37.89
N GLY A 128 -4.65 -32.82 37.32
CA GLY A 128 -5.00 -34.25 37.47
C GLY A 128 -5.22 -35.07 36.20
N GLU A 129 -5.35 -34.46 35.01
CA GLU A 129 -5.51 -35.21 33.74
C GLU A 129 -4.18 -35.42 32.99
N GLN A 130 -4.01 -36.59 32.37
CA GLN A 130 -2.89 -36.87 31.46
C GLN A 130 -2.92 -35.91 30.26
N ALA A 131 -1.78 -35.25 30.00
CA ALA A 131 -1.64 -34.30 28.90
C ALA A 131 -1.87 -35.01 27.56
N SER A 132 -2.90 -34.58 26.81
CA SER A 132 -3.06 -34.94 25.41
C SER A 132 -2.23 -34.00 24.55
N GLU A 133 -1.41 -34.58 23.67
CA GLU A 133 -0.68 -33.86 22.63
C GLU A 133 -1.63 -33.71 21.43
N GLU A 134 -2.13 -32.50 21.19
CA GLU A 134 -2.96 -32.20 20.03
C GLU A 134 -2.30 -31.13 19.14
N PRO A 135 -2.44 -31.24 17.81
CA PRO A 135 -1.95 -30.22 16.90
C PRO A 135 -2.75 -28.92 17.11
N MET A 136 -2.05 -27.79 17.06
CA MET A 136 -2.70 -26.47 17.01
C MET A 136 -3.56 -26.41 15.75
N LYS A 137 -4.73 -25.79 15.85
CA LYS A 137 -5.66 -25.64 14.72
C LYS A 137 -5.99 -24.17 14.45
N GLY A 138 -6.63 -23.92 13.32
CA GLY A 138 -7.18 -22.61 12.98
C GLY A 138 -6.18 -21.63 12.39
N MET A 139 -6.62 -20.38 12.24
CA MET A 139 -5.80 -19.27 11.74
C MET A 139 -4.51 -19.11 12.54
N GLY A 140 -4.58 -19.27 13.86
CA GLY A 140 -3.40 -19.12 14.73
C GLY A 140 -2.32 -20.17 14.48
N ALA A 141 -2.71 -21.39 14.10
CA ALA A 141 -1.76 -22.42 13.69
C ALA A 141 -1.06 -22.03 12.38
N LEU A 142 -1.80 -21.48 11.41
CA LEU A 142 -1.24 -21.03 10.13
C LEU A 142 -0.24 -19.88 10.32
N VAL A 143 -0.65 -18.85 11.07
CA VAL A 143 0.21 -17.68 11.35
C VAL A 143 1.52 -18.10 12.01
N LYS A 144 1.43 -19.02 12.99
CA LYS A 144 2.59 -19.55 13.69
C LYS A 144 3.51 -20.30 12.75
N ASP A 145 2.98 -21.20 11.94
CA ASP A 145 3.78 -22.00 11.01
C ASP A 145 4.46 -21.12 9.95
N ILE A 146 3.76 -20.14 9.38
CA ILE A 146 4.33 -19.20 8.40
C ILE A 146 5.51 -18.43 9.03
N LYS A 147 5.31 -17.80 10.20
CA LYS A 147 6.37 -17.02 10.87
C LYS A 147 7.54 -17.90 11.33
N GLU A 148 7.27 -19.13 11.76
CA GLU A 148 8.33 -20.04 12.21
C GLU A 148 9.17 -20.56 11.04
N SER A 149 8.54 -20.87 9.89
CA SER A 149 9.20 -21.43 8.71
C SER A 149 9.82 -20.39 7.79
N PHE A 150 9.25 -19.20 7.69
CA PHE A 150 9.75 -18.12 6.83
C PHE A 150 10.18 -16.93 7.70
N LYS A 151 11.47 -16.92 8.07
CA LYS A 151 12.04 -15.91 8.99
C LYS A 151 11.95 -14.46 8.49
N SER A 152 11.74 -14.28 7.19
CA SER A 152 11.49 -12.96 6.61
C SER A 152 10.13 -12.40 7.01
N ILE A 153 9.12 -13.25 7.24
CA ILE A 153 7.76 -12.80 7.59
C ILE A 153 7.76 -12.24 9.00
N GLU A 154 7.65 -10.91 9.10
CA GLU A 154 7.50 -10.20 10.36
C GLU A 154 6.02 -9.91 10.65
N TYR A 155 5.22 -9.76 9.59
CA TYR A 155 3.83 -9.30 9.69
C TYR A 155 2.88 -10.19 8.89
N VAL A 156 1.80 -10.63 9.53
CA VAL A 156 0.66 -11.31 8.91
C VAL A 156 -0.59 -10.50 9.20
N TYR A 157 -1.17 -9.94 8.15
CA TYR A 157 -2.38 -9.12 8.22
C TYR A 157 -3.56 -9.87 7.62
N VAL A 158 -4.76 -9.40 7.95
CA VAL A 158 -5.99 -9.80 7.27
C VAL A 158 -6.75 -8.58 6.76
N TRP A 159 -7.60 -8.79 5.76
CA TRP A 159 -8.53 -7.77 5.29
C TRP A 159 -9.87 -7.82 6.03
N HIS A 160 -10.50 -6.67 6.26
CA HIS A 160 -11.94 -6.60 6.53
C HIS A 160 -12.51 -5.27 6.03
N GLY A 161 -13.81 -5.23 5.72
CA GLY A 161 -14.51 -3.97 5.44
C GLY A 161 -14.70 -3.13 6.72
N LEU A 162 -14.81 -1.80 6.62
CA LEU A 162 -15.00 -0.93 7.78
C LEU A 162 -16.22 -1.34 8.64
N CYS A 163 -17.30 -1.82 8.00
CA CYS A 163 -18.49 -2.33 8.68
C CYS A 163 -18.45 -3.84 8.97
N GLY A 164 -17.27 -4.44 9.02
CA GLY A 164 -17.03 -5.87 9.29
C GLY A 164 -16.76 -6.67 8.03
N HIS A 165 -17.65 -6.65 7.04
CA HIS A 165 -17.49 -7.27 5.72
C HIS A 165 -18.17 -6.40 4.65
N TRP A 166 -18.14 -6.76 3.37
CA TRP A 166 -18.80 -6.00 2.30
C TRP A 166 -20.27 -5.69 2.61
N GLY A 167 -21.08 -6.69 2.96
CA GLY A 167 -22.48 -6.50 3.32
C GLY A 167 -22.71 -6.02 4.76
N GLY A 168 -21.67 -5.73 5.53
CA GLY A 168 -21.75 -5.36 6.94
C GLY A 168 -21.99 -6.54 7.89
N ILE A 169 -22.64 -6.27 9.03
CA ILE A 169 -22.96 -7.27 10.07
C ILE A 169 -24.38 -7.77 9.90
N ARG A 170 -24.58 -9.10 9.95
CA ARG A 170 -25.92 -9.67 9.83
C ARG A 170 -26.74 -9.34 11.10
N PRO A 171 -27.96 -8.78 10.97
CA PRO A 171 -28.81 -8.54 12.13
C PRO A 171 -29.22 -9.83 12.84
N ASN A 172 -29.56 -9.73 14.12
CA ASN A 172 -30.10 -10.82 14.94
C ASN A 172 -29.21 -12.06 15.06
N VAL A 173 -27.89 -11.88 15.01
CA VAL A 173 -26.93 -12.98 15.23
C VAL A 173 -26.41 -12.94 16.66
N LEU A 174 -26.52 -14.08 17.35
CA LEU A 174 -26.03 -14.22 18.72
C LEU A 174 -24.51 -13.93 18.78
N ARG A 175 -24.07 -13.15 19.77
CA ARG A 175 -22.68 -12.68 19.98
C ARG A 175 -22.16 -11.68 18.94
N MET A 176 -22.98 -11.24 17.99
CA MET A 176 -22.65 -10.12 17.11
C MET A 176 -23.28 -8.82 17.62
N PRO A 177 -22.67 -7.65 17.35
CA PRO A 177 -23.26 -6.36 17.69
C PRO A 177 -24.62 -6.17 17.03
N THR A 178 -25.46 -5.35 17.65
CA THR A 178 -26.76 -4.98 17.06
C THR A 178 -26.53 -4.19 15.77
N SER A 179 -27.12 -4.64 14.67
CA SER A 179 -27.01 -3.99 13.37
C SER A 179 -28.37 -3.81 12.69
N ARG A 180 -28.44 -2.89 11.72
CA ARG A 180 -29.59 -2.66 10.87
C ARG A 180 -29.16 -2.67 9.41
N VAL A 181 -29.94 -3.33 8.54
CA VAL A 181 -29.71 -3.26 7.10
C VAL A 181 -30.19 -1.91 6.61
N ILE A 182 -29.27 -1.16 6.01
CA ILE A 182 -29.52 0.18 5.48
C ILE A 182 -29.18 0.22 3.99
N MET A 183 -29.99 0.94 3.22
CA MET A 183 -29.80 1.09 1.79
C MET A 183 -28.95 2.35 1.56
N PRO A 184 -27.66 2.22 1.18
CA PRO A 184 -26.82 3.38 0.92
C PRO A 184 -27.37 4.16 -0.27
N LYS A 185 -27.12 5.47 -0.28
CA LYS A 185 -27.45 6.36 -1.38
C LYS A 185 -26.18 7.05 -1.86
N ARG A 186 -25.81 6.86 -3.12
CA ARG A 186 -24.72 7.65 -3.73
C ARG A 186 -25.13 9.11 -3.91
N SER A 187 -24.19 10.01 -3.66
CA SER A 187 -24.29 11.38 -4.11
C SER A 187 -24.17 11.46 -5.64
N PRO A 188 -24.76 12.46 -6.32
CA PRO A 188 -24.60 12.64 -7.76
C PRO A 188 -23.12 12.70 -8.20
N ALA A 189 -22.26 13.28 -7.36
CA ALA A 189 -20.82 13.35 -7.61
C ALA A 189 -20.15 11.97 -7.59
N LEU A 190 -20.48 11.11 -6.63
CA LEU A 190 -19.96 9.75 -6.56
C LEU A 190 -20.46 8.91 -7.75
N GLN A 191 -21.72 9.06 -8.15
CA GLN A 191 -22.29 8.33 -9.28
C GLN A 191 -21.58 8.64 -10.60
N MET A 192 -21.08 9.88 -10.77
CA MET A 192 -20.33 10.28 -11.96
C MET A 192 -18.87 9.82 -11.96
N ASN A 193 -18.28 9.60 -10.79
CA ASN A 193 -16.84 9.37 -10.65
C ASN A 193 -16.46 7.93 -10.23
N MET A 194 -17.40 7.14 -9.69
CA MET A 194 -17.15 5.78 -9.21
C MET A 194 -18.10 4.77 -9.88
N LEU A 195 -17.60 4.13 -10.94
CA LEU A 195 -18.17 2.88 -11.45
C LEU A 195 -17.56 1.73 -10.64
N ASP A 196 -18.24 1.35 -9.55
CA ASP A 196 -17.82 0.24 -8.70
C ASP A 196 -18.98 -0.72 -8.49
N LEU A 197 -18.82 -1.94 -9.02
CA LEU A 197 -19.75 -3.04 -8.86
C LEU A 197 -20.03 -3.38 -7.39
N ALA A 198 -19.13 -3.00 -6.46
CA ALA A 198 -19.34 -3.20 -5.04
C ALA A 198 -20.44 -2.30 -4.51
N ILE A 199 -20.37 -1.03 -4.86
CA ILE A 199 -21.35 -0.06 -4.45
C ILE A 199 -22.70 -0.37 -5.11
N ASP A 200 -22.71 -0.85 -6.37
CA ASP A 200 -23.94 -1.26 -7.06
C ASP A 200 -24.68 -2.38 -6.31
N GLU A 201 -23.94 -3.39 -5.81
CA GLU A 201 -24.53 -4.45 -5.00
C GLU A 201 -25.03 -3.93 -3.65
N MET A 202 -24.33 -3.00 -3.02
CA MET A 202 -24.71 -2.47 -1.72
C MET A 202 -25.97 -1.60 -1.79
N GLU A 203 -26.14 -0.80 -2.84
CA GLU A 203 -27.40 -0.08 -3.08
C GLU A 203 -28.57 -1.02 -3.34
N LYS A 204 -28.30 -2.21 -3.88
CA LYS A 204 -29.32 -3.21 -4.18
C LYS A 204 -29.72 -4.05 -2.97
N TYR A 205 -28.75 -4.43 -2.13
CA TYR A 205 -28.96 -5.41 -1.05
C TYR A 205 -28.83 -4.82 0.36
N GLY A 206 -28.34 -3.59 0.47
CA GLY A 206 -28.10 -2.89 1.73
C GLY A 206 -26.88 -3.40 2.50
N VAL A 207 -26.46 -2.63 3.50
CA VAL A 207 -25.34 -2.94 4.37
C VAL A 207 -25.83 -3.02 5.82
N GLY A 208 -25.41 -4.04 6.55
CA GLY A 208 -25.67 -4.19 7.97
C GLY A 208 -24.81 -3.22 8.78
N LEU A 209 -25.31 -2.00 8.99
CA LEU A 209 -24.64 -0.95 9.76
C LEU A 209 -24.79 -1.21 11.26
N VAL A 210 -23.69 -1.08 12.00
CA VAL A 210 -23.69 -1.04 13.47
C VAL A 210 -23.82 0.42 13.89
N MET A 211 -24.76 0.72 14.79
CA MET A 211 -25.03 2.09 15.22
C MET A 211 -23.85 2.66 16.04
N SER A 212 -23.75 3.99 16.10
CA SER A 212 -22.61 4.71 16.68
C SER A 212 -22.33 4.31 18.14
N GLU A 213 -23.37 4.03 18.92
CA GLU A 213 -23.33 3.62 20.32
C GLU A 213 -22.70 2.23 20.55
N SER A 214 -22.81 1.31 19.59
CA SER A 214 -22.38 -0.09 19.73
C SER A 214 -21.22 -0.46 18.80
N VAL A 215 -20.70 0.48 18.00
CA VAL A 215 -19.62 0.17 17.05
C VAL A 215 -18.32 -0.28 17.72
N HIS A 216 -18.13 0.07 19.00
CA HIS A 216 -17.02 -0.42 19.82
C HIS A 216 -17.05 -1.94 20.00
N GLU A 217 -18.24 -2.55 20.12
CA GLU A 217 -18.42 -4.00 20.26
C GLU A 217 -17.94 -4.74 18.99
N LEU A 218 -18.17 -4.16 17.81
CA LEU A 218 -17.70 -4.70 16.53
C LEU A 218 -16.18 -4.81 16.51
N PHE A 219 -15.50 -3.68 16.73
CA PHE A 219 -14.05 -3.67 16.66
C PHE A 219 -13.44 -4.45 17.82
N GLU A 220 -13.92 -4.30 19.05
CA GLU A 220 -13.39 -5.06 20.19
C GLU A 220 -13.52 -6.56 19.99
N GLY A 221 -14.69 -7.05 19.53
CA GLY A 221 -14.88 -8.47 19.26
C GLY A 221 -13.99 -8.99 18.13
N LEU A 222 -13.99 -8.32 16.98
CA LEU A 222 -13.23 -8.75 15.81
C LEU A 222 -11.71 -8.70 16.07
N HIS A 223 -11.22 -7.57 16.58
CA HIS A 223 -9.79 -7.35 16.76
C HIS A 223 -9.23 -8.13 17.95
N SER A 224 -10.00 -8.36 19.02
CA SER A 224 -9.55 -9.25 20.11
C SER A 224 -9.41 -10.69 19.63
N HIS A 225 -10.31 -11.16 18.75
CA HIS A 225 -10.15 -12.47 18.12
C HIS A 225 -8.89 -12.55 17.26
N LEU A 226 -8.71 -11.58 16.35
CA LEU A 226 -7.54 -11.51 15.46
C LEU A 226 -6.22 -11.50 16.24
N GLU A 227 -6.16 -10.74 17.33
CA GLU A 227 -5.02 -10.73 18.25
C GLU A 227 -4.76 -12.11 18.86
N SER A 228 -5.81 -12.78 19.33
CA SER A 228 -5.72 -14.09 19.98
C SER A 228 -5.16 -15.17 19.05
N VAL A 229 -5.35 -15.02 17.74
CA VAL A 229 -4.79 -15.90 16.70
C VAL A 229 -3.49 -15.37 16.09
N GLY A 230 -2.91 -14.30 16.64
CA GLY A 230 -1.58 -13.81 16.29
C GLY A 230 -1.50 -12.96 15.02
N ILE A 231 -2.62 -12.47 14.49
CA ILE A 231 -2.65 -11.48 13.41
C ILE A 231 -2.10 -10.16 13.92
N ASP A 232 -1.19 -9.55 13.15
CA ASP A 232 -0.47 -8.36 13.61
C ASP A 232 -1.27 -7.07 13.40
N ARG A 233 -1.99 -6.95 12.26
CA ARG A 233 -2.83 -5.80 11.88
C ARG A 233 -3.89 -6.16 10.84
N VAL A 234 -4.70 -5.15 10.49
CA VAL A 234 -5.76 -5.25 9.48
C VAL A 234 -5.57 -4.27 8.33
N LYS A 235 -5.91 -4.71 7.11
CA LYS A 235 -6.22 -3.86 5.96
C LYS A 235 -7.71 -3.55 6.01
N VAL A 236 -8.08 -2.28 6.14
CA VAL A 236 -9.49 -1.86 6.22
C VAL A 236 -9.89 -1.18 4.93
N ASP A 237 -10.81 -1.81 4.20
CA ASP A 237 -11.39 -1.23 3.00
C ASP A 237 -12.78 -0.67 3.26
N TYR A 238 -13.35 -0.05 2.22
CA TYR A 238 -14.71 0.45 2.22
C TYR A 238 -14.96 1.56 3.26
N ILE A 239 -13.93 2.36 3.52
CA ILE A 239 -13.99 3.47 4.47
C ILE A 239 -14.94 4.59 4.00
N HIS A 240 -15.03 4.79 2.67
CA HIS A 240 -15.90 5.80 2.07
C HIS A 240 -17.40 5.52 2.28
N PHE A 241 -17.77 4.29 2.67
CA PHE A 241 -19.15 3.88 2.90
C PHE A 241 -19.93 4.85 3.79
N LEU A 242 -19.31 5.35 4.86
CA LEU A 242 -19.99 6.21 5.83
C LEU A 242 -20.56 7.49 5.20
N GLU A 243 -19.97 7.98 4.10
CA GLU A 243 -20.53 9.08 3.31
C GLU A 243 -21.94 8.73 2.80
N MET A 244 -22.14 7.53 2.27
CA MET A 244 -23.38 7.13 1.59
C MET A 244 -24.55 6.80 2.53
N VAL A 245 -24.29 6.77 3.84
CA VAL A 245 -25.28 6.33 4.83
C VAL A 245 -25.53 7.32 5.94
N SER A 246 -24.69 8.33 6.10
CA SER A 246 -24.68 9.14 7.33
C SER A 246 -25.76 10.22 7.44
N GLU A 247 -26.46 10.57 6.36
CA GLU A 247 -27.50 11.62 6.36
C GLU A 247 -28.59 11.34 7.40
N ASP A 248 -28.99 10.08 7.53
CA ASP A 248 -30.07 9.65 8.43
C ASP A 248 -29.56 9.19 9.83
N TYR A 249 -28.24 9.25 10.09
CA TYR A 249 -27.58 8.61 11.26
C TYR A 249 -26.51 9.52 11.89
N ASP A 250 -26.96 10.55 12.61
CA ASP A 250 -26.14 11.55 13.33
C ASP A 250 -25.24 12.45 12.46
N GLY A 251 -25.37 12.33 11.13
CA GLY A 251 -24.57 13.08 10.17
C GLY A 251 -23.18 12.47 9.94
N GLN A 252 -22.59 12.79 8.79
CA GLN A 252 -21.33 12.20 8.31
C GLN A 252 -20.19 12.30 9.32
N VAL A 253 -20.11 13.42 10.03
CA VAL A 253 -19.00 13.71 10.92
C VAL A 253 -19.07 12.84 12.18
N GLU A 254 -20.22 12.73 12.83
CA GLU A 254 -20.33 12.01 14.11
C GLU A 254 -20.29 10.50 13.92
N LEU A 255 -20.95 9.97 12.88
CA LEU A 255 -20.85 8.54 12.56
C LEU A 255 -19.41 8.15 12.18
N ALA A 256 -18.73 8.95 11.35
CA ALA A 256 -17.34 8.73 11.02
C ALA A 256 -16.44 8.79 12.25
N LYS A 257 -16.62 9.80 13.12
CA LYS A 257 -15.89 9.87 14.39
C LYS A 257 -16.09 8.62 15.23
N ALA A 258 -17.32 8.14 15.40
CA ALA A 258 -17.59 6.93 16.20
C ALA A 258 -16.84 5.72 15.65
N TYR A 259 -16.92 5.46 14.34
CA TYR A 259 -16.23 4.36 13.68
C TYR A 259 -14.70 4.48 13.79
N TYR A 260 -14.12 5.65 13.50
CA TYR A 260 -12.67 5.86 13.59
C TYR A 260 -12.17 5.83 15.03
N MET A 261 -12.93 6.36 15.99
CA MET A 261 -12.59 6.31 17.40
C MET A 261 -12.62 4.87 17.90
N ALA A 262 -13.62 4.07 17.54
CA ALA A 262 -13.65 2.66 17.94
C ALA A 262 -12.54 1.84 17.28
N LEU A 263 -12.30 2.03 15.98
CA LEU A 263 -11.19 1.39 15.25
C LEU A 263 -9.82 1.74 15.88
N THR A 264 -9.66 2.96 16.39
CA THR A 264 -8.41 3.42 17.02
C THR A 264 -8.36 3.23 18.54
N ALA A 265 -9.47 2.98 19.23
CA ALA A 265 -9.52 2.85 20.69
C ALA A 265 -8.75 1.61 21.18
N LEU A 266 -8.78 0.51 20.41
CA LEU A 266 -8.02 -0.70 20.72
C LEU A 266 -6.50 -0.48 20.66
N VAL A 267 -6.06 0.40 19.74
CA VAL A 267 -4.67 0.86 19.65
C VAL A 267 -4.23 1.55 20.94
N LYS A 268 -5.12 2.32 21.58
CA LYS A 268 -4.78 3.10 22.79
C LYS A 268 -4.84 2.27 24.08
N ASN A 269 -5.77 1.32 24.17
CA ASN A 269 -6.07 0.62 25.41
C ASN A 269 -5.31 -0.70 25.62
N LYS A 270 -4.79 -1.34 24.57
CA LYS A 270 -4.17 -2.68 24.72
C LYS A 270 -2.73 -2.82 24.18
N PHE A 271 -2.22 -2.01 23.23
CA PHE A 271 -0.86 -2.22 22.67
C PHE A 271 -0.09 -0.98 22.19
N ARG A 272 1.25 -1.11 22.20
CA ARG A 272 2.26 -0.12 21.76
C ARG A 272 2.31 0.18 20.24
N ARG A 273 1.29 -0.19 19.42
CA ARG A 273 1.41 -0.22 17.94
C ARG A 273 0.08 0.02 17.22
N GLU A 274 0.08 0.75 16.09
CA GLU A 274 -1.08 1.16 15.23
C GLU A 274 -1.82 -0.02 14.54
N TRP A 275 -3.14 -0.18 14.60
CA TRP A 275 -3.83 -1.42 14.12
C TRP A 275 -4.38 -1.40 12.69
N ALA A 276 -4.55 -0.23 12.07
CA ALA A 276 -5.15 -0.10 10.75
C ALA A 276 -4.21 0.63 9.78
N ILE A 277 -4.10 0.12 8.55
CA ILE A 277 -3.33 0.75 7.47
C ILE A 277 -4.23 0.91 6.24
N SER A 278 -4.20 2.09 5.64
CA SER A 278 -4.74 2.40 4.31
C SER A 278 -3.61 3.03 3.48
N GLY A 279 -3.32 2.47 2.30
CA GLY A 279 -2.17 2.89 1.47
C GLY A 279 -0.81 2.35 1.94
N GLY A 280 -0.73 1.05 2.25
CA GLY A 280 0.44 0.37 2.86
C GLY A 280 1.73 0.29 2.01
N PRO A 281 2.75 -0.47 2.48
CA PRO A 281 4.01 -0.66 1.76
C PRO A 281 3.80 -1.27 0.36
N ILE A 282 4.86 -1.30 -0.46
CA ILE A 282 4.82 -2.00 -1.74
C ILE A 282 4.53 -3.48 -1.47
N TYR A 283 3.36 -3.93 -1.92
CA TYR A 283 3.00 -5.33 -2.01
C TYR A 283 2.50 -5.65 -3.41
N ILE A 284 2.71 -6.90 -3.83
CA ILE A 284 2.12 -7.45 -5.05
C ILE A 284 0.98 -8.40 -4.71
N SER A 285 0.16 -8.74 -5.69
CA SER A 285 -0.94 -9.68 -5.55
C SER A 285 -0.90 -10.84 -6.55
N ASP A 286 0.19 -10.96 -7.33
CA ASP A 286 0.41 -11.97 -8.36
C ASP A 286 -0.03 -13.39 -7.96
N ASN A 287 -0.55 -14.12 -8.95
CA ASN A 287 -0.86 -15.54 -8.82
C ASN A 287 0.36 -16.34 -8.38
N VAL A 288 0.13 -17.33 -7.52
CA VAL A 288 1.18 -18.25 -7.05
C VAL A 288 1.82 -18.95 -8.25
N GLY A 289 3.15 -18.87 -8.34
CA GLY A 289 3.93 -19.45 -9.43
C GLY A 289 4.02 -18.60 -10.70
N ALA A 290 3.42 -17.40 -10.72
CA ALA A 290 3.42 -16.49 -11.87
C ALA A 290 4.15 -15.16 -11.59
N HIS A 291 5.06 -15.14 -10.62
CA HIS A 291 5.81 -13.93 -10.26
C HIS A 291 6.85 -13.56 -11.33
N ASP A 292 6.93 -12.28 -11.67
CA ASP A 292 8.05 -11.75 -12.47
C ASP A 292 9.24 -11.43 -11.56
N PHE A 293 10.06 -12.43 -11.28
CA PHE A 293 11.23 -12.25 -10.40
C PHE A 293 12.30 -11.32 -10.98
N GLN A 294 12.35 -11.11 -12.30
CA GLN A 294 13.28 -10.15 -12.88
C GLN A 294 12.87 -8.73 -12.47
N LEU A 295 11.58 -8.43 -12.56
CA LEU A 295 11.03 -7.17 -12.09
C LEU A 295 11.13 -7.04 -10.56
N LEU A 296 10.74 -8.07 -9.80
CA LEU A 296 10.76 -8.00 -8.33
C LEU A 296 12.16 -7.77 -7.77
N LYS A 297 13.20 -8.36 -8.36
CA LYS A 297 14.60 -8.13 -7.95
C LYS A 297 15.10 -6.72 -8.23
N SER A 298 14.38 -5.94 -9.04
CA SER A 298 14.66 -4.50 -9.22
C SER A 298 14.02 -3.62 -8.13
N LEU A 299 13.08 -4.17 -7.36
CA LEU A 299 12.30 -3.45 -6.34
C LEU A 299 12.61 -3.91 -4.91
N VAL A 300 12.97 -5.18 -4.75
CA VAL A 300 13.12 -5.87 -3.45
C VAL A 300 14.58 -6.26 -3.24
N LEU A 301 15.13 -5.88 -2.08
CA LEU A 301 16.47 -6.26 -1.68
C LEU A 301 16.52 -7.74 -1.24
N PRO A 302 17.70 -8.40 -1.26
CA PRO A 302 17.81 -9.82 -0.92
C PRO A 302 17.31 -10.20 0.48
N ASP A 303 17.25 -9.24 1.41
CA ASP A 303 16.74 -9.42 2.77
C ASP A 303 15.21 -9.21 2.90
N GLY A 304 14.52 -8.93 1.78
CA GLY A 304 13.08 -8.67 1.74
C GLY A 304 12.68 -7.23 2.05
N SER A 305 13.65 -6.33 2.27
CA SER A 305 13.36 -4.91 2.42
C SER A 305 13.18 -4.20 1.07
N ILE A 306 12.54 -3.04 1.10
CA ILE A 306 12.34 -2.18 -0.09
C ILE A 306 13.04 -0.84 0.11
N LEU A 307 13.56 -0.30 -0.98
CA LEU A 307 14.05 1.07 -1.02
C LEU A 307 12.86 2.02 -1.01
N ARG A 308 12.84 2.97 -0.07
CA ARG A 308 11.81 4.01 -0.01
C ARG A 308 12.33 5.35 -0.48
N CYS A 309 11.42 6.26 -0.73
CA CYS A 309 11.79 7.66 -0.72
C CYS A 309 11.63 8.24 0.68
N GLU A 310 12.32 9.33 0.95
CA GLU A 310 12.13 10.08 2.20
C GLU A 310 10.71 10.64 2.31
N TYR A 311 10.17 11.15 1.20
CA TYR A 311 8.81 11.67 1.12
C TYR A 311 7.87 10.67 0.45
N TYR A 312 6.58 10.90 0.59
CA TYR A 312 5.57 10.16 -0.15
C TYR A 312 5.54 10.57 -1.63
N ALA A 313 5.06 9.67 -2.48
CA ALA A 313 4.88 9.90 -3.90
C ALA A 313 3.95 11.11 -4.14
N LEU A 314 4.49 12.21 -4.66
CA LEU A 314 3.70 13.39 -5.03
C LEU A 314 3.56 13.47 -6.55
N PRO A 315 2.34 13.56 -7.11
CA PRO A 315 2.19 13.88 -8.53
C PRO A 315 2.76 15.27 -8.81
N THR A 316 3.40 15.45 -9.97
CA THR A 316 3.84 16.78 -10.40
C THR A 316 2.64 17.66 -10.70
N GLY A 317 2.80 18.98 -10.53
CA GLY A 317 1.68 19.94 -10.61
C GLY A 317 0.89 19.90 -11.93
N ASP A 318 1.54 19.58 -13.03
CA ASP A 318 0.91 19.47 -14.36
C ASP A 318 0.11 18.17 -14.57
N CYS A 319 0.24 17.19 -13.68
CA CYS A 319 -0.56 15.97 -13.66
C CYS A 319 -1.82 16.12 -12.79
N LEU A 320 -1.89 17.12 -11.90
CA LEU A 320 -2.95 17.23 -10.88
C LEU A 320 -4.38 17.30 -11.46
N PHE A 321 -4.54 17.90 -12.64
CA PHE A 321 -5.83 18.09 -13.29
C PHE A 321 -5.94 17.33 -14.61
N LYS A 322 -5.11 16.31 -14.80
CA LYS A 322 -5.11 15.47 -16.00
C LYS A 322 -5.34 14.02 -15.59
N ASP A 323 -6.00 13.27 -16.45
CA ASP A 323 -6.26 11.85 -16.25
C ASP A 323 -5.22 11.03 -17.05
N PRO A 324 -4.07 10.64 -16.45
CA PRO A 324 -3.03 9.89 -17.14
C PRO A 324 -3.47 8.49 -17.54
N TRP A 325 -4.60 7.99 -17.04
CA TRP A 325 -5.14 6.69 -17.39
C TRP A 325 -5.98 6.77 -18.67
N ARG A 326 -6.79 7.83 -18.84
CA ARG A 326 -7.78 7.91 -19.93
C ARG A 326 -7.37 8.78 -21.10
N ASP A 327 -6.48 9.76 -20.90
CA ASP A 327 -6.25 10.77 -21.95
C ASP A 327 -5.26 10.33 -23.05
N GLY A 328 -4.56 9.21 -22.84
CA GLY A 328 -3.57 8.64 -23.77
C GLY A 328 -2.38 9.55 -24.08
N LYS A 329 -2.20 10.65 -23.33
CA LYS A 329 -1.23 11.72 -23.60
C LYS A 329 -0.38 12.03 -22.37
N THR A 330 -1.00 12.07 -21.19
CA THR A 330 -0.35 12.41 -19.94
C THR A 330 0.31 11.17 -19.35
N VAL A 331 1.57 11.30 -18.98
CA VAL A 331 2.22 10.31 -18.11
C VAL A 331 2.12 10.78 -16.67
N LEU A 332 1.72 9.86 -15.79
CA LEU A 332 1.77 10.08 -14.36
C LEU A 332 3.22 10.26 -13.94
N LYS A 333 3.57 11.47 -13.49
CA LYS A 333 4.89 11.79 -13.00
C LYS A 333 4.81 11.98 -11.50
N ILE A 334 5.62 11.20 -10.80
CA ILE A 334 5.74 11.23 -9.35
C ILE A 334 7.12 11.76 -9.03
N TRP A 335 7.19 12.74 -8.13
CA TRP A 335 8.44 13.37 -7.72
C TRP A 335 8.73 13.13 -6.24
N ASN A 336 10.02 13.20 -5.87
CA ASN A 336 10.52 13.08 -4.51
C ASN A 336 11.81 13.88 -4.33
N LEU A 337 12.26 14.07 -3.08
CA LEU A 337 13.49 14.81 -2.78
C LEU A 337 14.68 13.87 -2.59
N ASN A 338 15.80 14.21 -3.23
CA ASN A 338 17.11 13.61 -2.97
C ASN A 338 17.88 14.53 -2.00
N LYS A 339 18.41 13.96 -0.90
CA LYS A 339 19.10 14.71 0.17
C LYS A 339 20.41 15.33 -0.28
N ALA A 340 21.17 14.65 -1.12
CA ALA A 340 22.54 15.03 -1.42
C ALA A 340 22.64 16.36 -2.16
N LYS A 341 21.68 16.67 -3.06
CA LYS A 341 21.64 17.85 -3.97
C LYS A 341 23.00 18.23 -4.60
N LYS A 342 23.97 17.31 -4.60
CA LYS A 342 25.36 17.54 -4.95
C LYS A 342 25.65 16.81 -6.26
N MET A 343 26.31 17.50 -7.17
CA MET A 343 26.76 16.93 -8.44
C MET A 343 28.28 16.86 -8.40
N VAL A 344 28.82 15.73 -8.86
CA VAL A 344 30.26 15.51 -8.95
C VAL A 344 30.56 15.03 -10.37
N LEU A 345 31.50 15.72 -11.03
CA LEU A 345 32.05 15.27 -12.30
C LEU A 345 33.22 14.34 -11.98
N LEU A 346 33.17 13.10 -12.49
CA LEU A 346 34.20 12.09 -12.29
C LEU A 346 34.77 11.63 -13.63
N LYS A 347 36.09 11.49 -13.71
CA LYS A 347 36.74 10.74 -14.79
C LYS A 347 36.52 9.25 -14.57
N ALA A 348 36.59 8.46 -15.64
CA ALA A 348 36.44 7.00 -15.57
C ALA A 348 37.43 6.30 -14.61
N SER A 349 38.58 6.92 -14.33
CA SER A 349 39.60 6.41 -13.41
C SER A 349 39.47 6.94 -11.97
N GLU A 350 38.61 7.93 -11.75
CA GLU A 350 38.39 8.54 -10.44
C GLU A 350 37.35 7.73 -9.66
N HIS A 351 37.51 7.70 -8.35
CA HIS A 351 36.58 7.06 -7.43
C HIS A 351 36.07 8.11 -6.44
N ILE A 352 34.83 7.95 -6.01
CA ILE A 352 34.26 8.71 -4.90
C ILE A 352 34.07 7.75 -3.74
N GLU A 353 34.55 8.16 -2.56
CA GLU A 353 34.27 7.44 -1.33
C GLU A 353 32.93 7.91 -0.78
N ILE A 354 32.02 6.97 -0.57
CA ILE A 354 30.69 7.22 -0.01
C ILE A 354 30.61 6.43 1.28
N SER A 355 30.47 7.15 2.40
CA SER A 355 30.17 6.54 3.69
C SER A 355 28.66 6.49 3.87
N LEU A 356 28.12 5.27 4.00
CA LEU A 356 26.73 5.04 4.37
C LEU A 356 26.67 4.64 5.84
N GLU A 357 25.69 5.15 6.56
CA GLU A 357 25.39 4.63 7.90
C GLU A 357 24.83 3.21 7.79
N PRO A 358 25.00 2.35 8.82
CA PRO A 358 24.39 1.03 8.84
C PRO A 358 22.88 1.10 8.54
N PHE A 359 22.41 0.26 7.61
CA PHE A 359 21.00 0.20 7.18
C PHE A 359 20.47 1.45 6.45
N THR A 360 21.37 2.26 5.89
CA THR A 360 21.01 3.37 5.01
C THR A 360 21.39 3.10 3.56
N TYR A 361 20.77 3.83 2.65
CA TYR A 361 21.07 3.80 1.23
C TYR A 361 21.03 5.22 0.67
N GLU A 362 21.75 5.41 -0.44
CA GLU A 362 21.73 6.65 -1.21
C GLU A 362 21.48 6.29 -2.69
N ILE A 363 20.69 7.10 -3.39
CA ILE A 363 20.38 6.89 -4.80
C ILE A 363 21.21 7.88 -5.62
N PHE A 364 22.05 7.34 -6.50
CA PHE A 364 22.88 8.11 -7.41
C PHE A 364 22.36 7.96 -8.85
N THR A 365 22.15 9.10 -9.53
CA THR A 365 22.04 9.11 -10.98
C THR A 365 23.42 9.34 -11.58
N VAL A 366 23.84 8.44 -12.46
CA VAL A 366 25.04 8.61 -13.28
C VAL A 366 24.62 9.00 -14.70
N SER A 367 25.04 10.18 -15.15
CA SER A 367 24.88 10.62 -16.53
C SER A 367 26.24 10.65 -17.23
N LEU A 368 26.34 9.93 -18.34
CA LEU A 368 27.57 9.91 -19.14
C LEU A 368 27.81 11.25 -19.81
N VAL A 369 29.06 11.73 -19.70
CA VAL A 369 29.52 12.95 -20.37
C VAL A 369 29.93 12.60 -21.80
N GLN A 370 29.21 13.18 -22.75
CA GLN A 370 29.48 13.06 -24.17
C GLN A 370 30.40 14.19 -24.63
N ASN A 371 31.26 13.89 -25.60
CA ASN A 371 32.09 14.89 -26.24
C ASN A 371 31.42 15.33 -27.55
N LEU A 372 30.97 16.58 -27.58
CA LEU A 372 30.41 17.23 -28.75
C LEU A 372 31.50 18.09 -29.41
N VAL A 373 31.63 18.02 -30.74
CA VAL A 373 32.71 18.72 -31.45
C VAL A 373 32.15 19.98 -32.10
N GLU A 374 32.50 21.14 -31.55
CA GLU A 374 32.13 22.45 -32.10
C GLU A 374 33.36 23.08 -32.76
N ARG A 375 33.41 23.15 -34.09
CA ARG A 375 34.38 23.99 -34.84
C ARG A 375 35.85 23.89 -34.35
N ASN A 376 36.35 22.66 -34.14
CA ASN A 376 37.67 22.32 -33.59
C ASN A 376 37.88 22.52 -32.07
N GLU A 377 36.80 22.73 -31.31
CA GLU A 377 36.81 22.74 -29.85
C GLU A 377 35.85 21.68 -29.29
N SER A 378 36.29 20.94 -28.27
CA SER A 378 35.50 19.91 -27.60
C SER A 378 34.60 20.54 -26.51
N VAL A 379 33.30 20.27 -26.59
CA VAL A 379 32.29 20.61 -25.57
C VAL A 379 31.83 19.33 -24.90
N HIS A 380 32.04 19.24 -23.60
CA HIS A 380 31.56 18.12 -22.81
C HIS A 380 30.13 18.38 -22.35
N PHE A 381 29.22 17.45 -22.61
CA PHE A 381 27.79 17.61 -22.33
C PHE A 381 27.21 16.35 -21.70
N ALA A 382 26.38 16.50 -20.67
CA ALA A 382 25.58 15.40 -20.13
C ALA A 382 24.16 15.87 -19.78
N ALA A 383 23.16 15.12 -20.25
CA ALA A 383 21.79 15.31 -19.81
C ALA A 383 21.56 14.57 -18.48
N ILE A 384 21.23 15.32 -17.42
CA ILE A 384 21.00 14.77 -16.08
C ILE A 384 19.53 14.38 -15.92
N GLY A 385 18.64 15.17 -16.50
CA GLY A 385 17.21 14.93 -16.50
C GLY A 385 16.46 15.76 -15.46
N LEU A 386 15.30 15.26 -15.02
CA LEU A 386 14.45 15.92 -14.01
C LEU A 386 14.95 15.56 -12.61
N VAL A 387 15.66 16.50 -11.95
CA VAL A 387 16.50 16.20 -10.77
C VAL A 387 15.74 15.97 -9.46
N ASN A 388 14.43 16.16 -9.45
CA ASN A 388 13.55 15.84 -8.32
C ASN A 388 12.74 14.55 -8.57
N MET A 389 13.26 13.65 -9.41
CA MET A 389 12.67 12.32 -9.67
C MET A 389 13.65 11.21 -9.28
N LEU A 390 13.10 10.06 -8.86
CA LEU A 390 13.88 8.85 -8.54
C LEU A 390 14.78 8.40 -9.70
N ASN A 391 14.24 8.44 -10.92
CA ASN A 391 14.96 8.18 -12.15
C ASN A 391 15.03 9.47 -12.96
N THR A 392 15.99 10.33 -12.62
CA THR A 392 16.11 11.66 -13.25
C THR A 392 16.26 11.55 -14.76
N GLY A 393 17.05 10.57 -15.24
CA GLY A 393 17.27 10.29 -16.66
C GLY A 393 16.08 9.63 -17.35
N GLY A 394 15.16 9.00 -16.63
CA GLY A 394 13.98 8.33 -17.19
C GLY A 394 12.99 9.28 -17.88
N ALA A 395 13.10 10.58 -17.63
CA ALA A 395 12.34 11.61 -18.34
C ALA A 395 12.91 11.92 -19.74
N ILE A 396 14.13 11.48 -20.06
CA ILE A 396 14.78 11.77 -21.34
C ILE A 396 14.32 10.72 -22.36
N GLN A 397 13.66 11.17 -23.43
CA GLN A 397 13.17 10.31 -24.51
C GLN A 397 14.14 10.28 -25.70
N SER A 398 14.84 11.38 -25.94
CA SER A 398 15.83 11.49 -27.00
C SER A 398 16.89 12.52 -26.65
N LEU A 399 18.09 12.31 -27.19
CA LEU A 399 19.19 13.24 -27.10
C LEU A 399 19.90 13.24 -28.46
N SER A 400 19.98 14.39 -29.10
CA SER A 400 20.72 14.60 -30.34
C SER A 400 21.54 15.87 -30.26
N ALA A 401 22.69 15.86 -30.92
CA ALA A 401 23.54 17.03 -31.08
C ALA A 401 23.73 17.28 -32.58
N ASP A 402 23.66 18.54 -32.96
CA ASP A 402 23.98 19.02 -34.30
C ASP A 402 25.23 19.90 -34.23
N ASP A 403 26.35 19.33 -34.66
CA ASP A 403 27.67 19.98 -34.67
C ASP A 403 27.75 21.14 -35.69
N ALA A 404 26.89 21.16 -36.71
CA ALA A 404 26.88 22.25 -37.69
C ALA A 404 26.23 23.52 -37.13
N THR A 405 25.23 23.35 -36.27
CA THR A 405 24.45 24.45 -35.67
C THR A 405 24.76 24.70 -34.20
N ASN A 406 25.66 23.91 -33.59
CA ASN A 406 26.04 23.95 -32.17
C ASN A 406 24.81 23.83 -31.25
N LEU A 407 23.89 22.95 -31.63
CA LEU A 407 22.61 22.77 -30.97
C LEU A 407 22.55 21.39 -30.33
N VAL A 408 22.19 21.34 -29.04
CA VAL A 408 21.79 20.09 -28.39
C VAL A 408 20.27 20.10 -28.24
N GLN A 409 19.64 19.06 -28.75
CA GLN A 409 18.20 18.82 -28.63
C GLN A 409 17.96 17.65 -27.69
N ILE A 410 17.05 17.87 -26.75
CA ILE A 410 16.67 16.86 -25.77
C ILE A 410 15.16 16.72 -25.84
N GLY A 411 14.68 15.54 -26.22
CA GLY A 411 13.29 15.15 -26.03
C GLY A 411 13.09 14.81 -24.58
N VAL A 412 12.24 15.57 -23.87
CA VAL A 412 11.96 15.37 -22.46
C VAL A 412 10.48 15.13 -22.26
N LYS A 413 10.14 14.07 -21.53
CA LYS A 413 8.79 13.79 -21.06
C LYS A 413 8.64 14.27 -19.62
N GLY A 414 7.98 15.40 -19.47
CA GLY A 414 7.61 15.93 -18.16
C GLY A 414 8.02 17.37 -17.91
N THR A 415 7.60 17.86 -16.75
CA THR A 415 7.71 19.26 -16.33
C THR A 415 8.41 19.27 -14.99
N GLY A 416 9.24 20.27 -14.73
CA GLY A 416 10.02 20.35 -13.50
C GLY A 416 11.39 20.99 -13.71
N GLU A 417 12.24 20.87 -12.69
CA GLU A 417 13.62 21.34 -12.78
C GLU A 417 14.45 20.33 -13.58
N PHE A 418 14.85 20.74 -14.78
CA PHE A 418 15.72 19.96 -15.65
C PHE A 418 17.15 20.47 -15.52
N ARG A 419 18.11 19.55 -15.38
CA ARG A 419 19.53 19.90 -15.33
C ARG A 419 20.33 19.22 -16.44
N VAL A 420 21.33 19.94 -16.91
CA VAL A 420 22.36 19.45 -17.82
C VAL A 420 23.72 19.93 -17.35
N PHE A 421 24.74 19.09 -17.51
CA PHE A 421 26.13 19.54 -17.42
C PHE A 421 26.60 19.98 -18.80
N ALA A 422 27.25 21.14 -18.88
CA ALA A 422 27.89 21.63 -20.10
C ALA A 422 29.21 22.32 -19.74
N SER A 423 30.32 21.86 -20.32
CA SER A 423 31.64 22.48 -20.07
C SER A 423 31.76 23.90 -20.63
N LYS A 424 30.85 24.30 -21.52
CA LYS A 424 30.70 25.67 -22.01
C LYS A 424 29.31 26.20 -21.66
N ARG A 425 29.26 27.49 -21.34
CA ARG A 425 28.01 28.20 -21.04
C ARG A 425 27.09 28.23 -22.28
N PRO A 426 25.85 27.72 -22.19
CA PRO A 426 24.86 27.90 -23.24
C PRO A 426 24.57 29.37 -23.47
N LYS A 427 24.42 29.77 -24.74
CA LYS A 427 24.02 31.14 -25.11
C LYS A 427 22.52 31.34 -25.00
N ILE A 428 21.75 30.33 -25.41
CA ILE A 428 20.29 30.34 -25.47
C ILE A 428 19.80 28.96 -25.02
N CYS A 429 18.69 28.93 -24.28
CA CYS A 429 17.96 27.71 -23.96
C CYS A 429 16.53 27.91 -24.48
N ARG A 430 15.99 26.89 -25.16
CA ARG A 430 14.62 26.92 -25.70
C ARG A 430 13.83 25.71 -25.24
N ILE A 431 12.56 25.92 -24.92
CA ILE A 431 11.57 24.86 -24.71
C ILE A 431 10.49 25.04 -25.77
N ASN A 432 10.26 24.01 -26.58
CA ASN A 432 9.27 24.05 -27.67
C ASN A 432 9.40 25.28 -28.60
N SER A 433 10.65 25.71 -28.85
CA SER A 433 11.04 26.89 -29.64
C SER A 433 10.92 28.24 -28.94
N ASP A 434 10.41 28.30 -27.70
CA ASP A 434 10.36 29.52 -26.90
C ASP A 434 11.63 29.69 -26.06
N ASP A 435 12.23 30.88 -26.09
CA ASP A 435 13.40 31.23 -25.28
C ASP A 435 13.02 31.21 -23.79
N VAL A 436 13.80 30.50 -22.97
CA VAL A 436 13.56 30.38 -21.53
C VAL A 436 14.76 30.82 -20.72
N SER A 437 14.49 31.37 -19.53
CA SER A 437 15.55 31.70 -18.58
C SER A 437 16.16 30.43 -17.99
N PHE A 438 17.47 30.43 -17.82
CA PHE A 438 18.22 29.34 -17.16
C PHE A 438 19.21 29.91 -16.15
N ARG A 439 19.59 29.10 -15.18
CA ARG A 439 20.62 29.40 -14.17
C ARG A 439 21.83 28.50 -14.37
N ILE A 440 23.01 28.98 -14.03
CA ILE A 440 24.24 28.19 -14.05
C ILE A 440 24.84 28.17 -12.65
N SER A 441 25.12 26.98 -12.13
CA SER A 441 25.91 26.73 -10.92
C SER A 441 26.92 25.64 -11.24
N ASP A 442 28.21 25.85 -10.98
CA ASP A 442 29.24 24.82 -11.13
C ASP A 442 29.22 24.08 -12.48
N GLN A 443 29.06 24.81 -13.59
CA GLN A 443 28.95 24.28 -14.97
C GLN A 443 27.68 23.44 -15.25
N VAL A 444 26.73 23.44 -14.32
CA VAL A 444 25.41 22.84 -14.51
C VAL A 444 24.40 23.92 -14.86
N THR A 445 23.75 23.73 -16.00
CA THR A 445 22.66 24.58 -16.47
C THR A 445 21.34 24.00 -16.00
N THR A 446 20.56 24.82 -15.29
CA THR A 446 19.26 24.49 -14.73
C THR A 446 18.18 25.34 -15.38
N TYR A 447 17.13 24.70 -15.88
CA TYR A 447 15.95 25.39 -16.40
C TYR A 447 14.68 24.64 -15.98
N LYS A 448 13.53 25.32 -16.07
CA LYS A 448 12.24 24.73 -15.74
C LYS A 448 11.57 24.25 -17.03
N SER A 449 11.40 22.93 -17.20
CA SER A 449 10.61 22.40 -18.32
C SER A 449 9.12 22.70 -18.09
N GLY A 450 8.49 23.25 -19.13
CA GLY A 450 7.09 23.72 -19.13
C GLY A 450 6.08 22.61 -19.31
#